data_AF-A0A182PWL3-F1
#
_entry.id   AF-A0A182PWL3-F1
#
_cell.length_a   1.000
_cell.length_b   1.000
_cell.length_c   1.000
_cell.angle_alpha   90.00
_cell.angle_beta   90.00
_cell.angle_gamma   90.00
#
_symmetry.space_group_name_H-M   'P 1'
#
loop_
_entity.id
_entity.type
_entity.pdbx_description
1 polymer ?
#
loop_
_entity_poly.entity_id
_entity_poly.type
_entity_poly.pdbx_seq_one_letter_code
_entity_poly.pdbx_strand_id
1 'polypeptide(L)'
;MEMVPEGNNFVIVKECELPAMMEELEKYFPHSLKPENRMNESVGIFCPPDKLERMDLIKDENVLFEWHSPLYMNFTHVGIMFRMEEIYREKVNGKLEGHIYGDIYVHECPAELDLALEPLAANEVIMKPLCITDVKDIHDLYPAGDIESLELFEKLVRQLPGFGVFNQSDNELAAWSLQSYYGGMFSMQTKPKFRRKGYGIQLAQSLTKLVIQRGYTPFVVIRPENDASRGLYMKLGFRKAFESVRGTFVPYAGENHLQIDLPTEIQSEILKEETCTIEPADVTNGIATDNEKGKC
;
A
#
# COMPACT_ATOMS: atom_id res chain seq x y z
N MET A 1 -20.93 -21.54 -3.72
CA MET A 1 -21.41 -20.87 -2.51
C MET A 1 -22.34 -19.76 -2.98
N GLU A 2 -23.59 -19.77 -2.55
CA GLU A 2 -24.57 -18.74 -2.92
C GLU A 2 -24.19 -17.47 -2.13
N MET A 3 -23.90 -16.36 -2.83
CA MET A 3 -23.53 -15.10 -2.15
C MET A 3 -24.77 -14.54 -1.45
N VAL A 4 -24.67 -14.28 -0.15
CA VAL A 4 -25.73 -13.62 0.63
C VAL A 4 -25.68 -12.12 0.29
N PRO A 5 -26.73 -11.51 -0.28
CA PRO A 5 -26.67 -10.14 -0.78
C PRO A 5 -26.85 -9.08 0.30
N GLU A 6 -27.39 -9.44 1.47
CA GLU A 6 -27.77 -8.53 2.55
C GLU A 6 -27.25 -9.04 3.89
N GLY A 7 -26.65 -8.16 4.67
CA GLY A 7 -26.29 -8.36 6.06
C GLY A 7 -27.29 -7.68 7.00
N ASN A 8 -26.89 -7.50 8.25
CA ASN A 8 -27.74 -6.88 9.27
C ASN A 8 -27.89 -5.37 9.04
N ASN A 9 -26.81 -4.70 8.62
CA ASN A 9 -26.79 -3.26 8.38
C ASN A 9 -26.21 -2.87 7.00
N PHE A 10 -25.70 -3.84 6.24
CA PHE A 10 -24.99 -3.62 4.98
C PHE A 10 -25.61 -4.43 3.84
N VAL A 11 -25.50 -3.91 2.63
CA VAL A 11 -25.94 -4.59 1.40
C VAL A 11 -24.79 -4.66 0.42
N ILE A 12 -24.67 -5.77 -0.30
CA ILE A 12 -23.74 -5.88 -1.41
C ILE A 12 -24.29 -5.05 -2.57
N VAL A 13 -23.59 -3.96 -2.88
CA VAL A 13 -23.95 -3.06 -3.98
C VAL A 13 -23.85 -3.81 -5.31
N LYS A 14 -24.92 -3.77 -6.10
CA LYS A 14 -24.93 -4.37 -7.43
C LYS A 14 -24.15 -3.49 -8.40
N GLU A 15 -23.59 -4.10 -9.45
CA GLU A 15 -22.79 -3.38 -10.44
C GLU A 15 -23.55 -2.20 -11.09
N CYS A 16 -24.86 -2.34 -11.30
CA CYS A 16 -25.71 -1.27 -11.83
C CYS A 16 -25.94 -0.10 -10.85
N GLU A 17 -25.70 -0.29 -9.56
CA GLU A 17 -25.86 0.72 -8.51
C GLU A 17 -24.54 1.47 -8.25
N LEU A 18 -23.40 0.93 -8.71
CA LEU A 18 -22.09 1.55 -8.53
C LEU A 18 -22.04 3.00 -9.03
N PRO A 19 -22.58 3.39 -10.19
CA PRO A 19 -22.52 4.78 -10.62
C PRO A 19 -23.21 5.76 -9.66
N ALA A 20 -24.37 5.39 -9.12
CA ALA A 20 -25.10 6.22 -8.16
C ALA A 20 -24.38 6.26 -6.80
N MET A 21 -23.81 5.13 -6.36
CA MET A 21 -22.95 5.10 -5.18
C MET A 21 -21.72 5.99 -5.35
N MET A 22 -21.08 5.95 -6.52
CA MET A 22 -19.92 6.80 -6.82
C MET A 22 -20.30 8.28 -6.80
N GLU A 23 -21.45 8.68 -7.33
CA GLU A 23 -21.94 10.07 -7.25
C GLU A 23 -22.16 10.55 -5.80
N GLU A 24 -22.67 9.68 -4.92
CA GLU A 24 -22.80 10.00 -3.49
C GLU A 24 -21.44 10.06 -2.80
N LEU A 25 -20.57 9.08 -3.07
CA LEU A 25 -19.24 9.02 -2.50
C LEU A 25 -18.39 10.20 -2.97
N GLU A 26 -18.52 10.68 -4.20
CA GLU A 26 -17.82 11.87 -4.73
C GLU A 26 -18.03 13.11 -3.87
N LYS A 27 -19.19 13.24 -3.20
CA LYS A 27 -19.49 14.36 -2.29
C LYS A 27 -18.60 14.37 -1.05
N TYR A 28 -18.10 13.20 -0.66
CA TYR A 28 -17.26 13.00 0.51
C TYR A 28 -15.80 12.66 0.13
N PHE A 29 -15.61 12.00 -1.03
CA PHE A 29 -14.40 11.38 -1.57
C PHE A 29 -14.44 11.46 -3.10
N PRO A 30 -13.87 12.49 -3.73
CA PRO A 30 -13.83 12.53 -5.20
C PRO A 30 -12.95 11.44 -5.84
N HIS A 31 -12.28 10.57 -5.06
CA HIS A 31 -11.32 9.59 -5.57
C HIS A 31 -11.30 8.28 -4.78
N SER A 32 -11.51 7.17 -5.51
CA SER A 32 -11.10 5.77 -5.22
C SER A 32 -12.18 4.80 -4.71
N LEU A 33 -12.77 4.00 -5.62
CA LEU A 33 -13.24 2.62 -5.35
C LEU A 33 -13.27 1.79 -6.65
N LYS A 34 -12.73 0.57 -6.62
CA LYS A 34 -13.08 -0.54 -7.52
C LYS A 34 -13.18 -1.82 -6.68
N PRO A 35 -14.34 -2.49 -6.60
CA PRO A 35 -14.42 -3.78 -5.95
C PRO A 35 -13.93 -4.89 -6.90
N GLU A 36 -12.98 -5.71 -6.44
CA GLU A 36 -12.63 -6.99 -7.08
C GLU A 36 -12.95 -8.16 -6.15
N ASN A 37 -13.53 -9.21 -6.73
CA ASN A 37 -14.16 -10.33 -6.03
C ASN A 37 -13.16 -11.45 -5.71
N ARG A 38 -12.06 -11.15 -5.01
CA ARG A 38 -11.10 -12.17 -4.53
C ARG A 38 -10.87 -12.05 -3.03
N MET A 39 -11.08 -13.17 -2.33
CA MET A 39 -10.68 -13.36 -0.94
C MET A 39 -9.15 -13.41 -0.86
N ASN A 40 -8.54 -12.26 -0.59
CA ASN A 40 -7.28 -12.08 0.11
C ASN A 40 -7.24 -10.65 0.68
N GLU A 41 -7.96 -10.51 1.79
CA GLU A 41 -7.60 -9.79 3.02
C GLU A 41 -7.48 -8.26 3.07
N SER A 42 -7.66 -7.48 1.99
CA SER A 42 -7.75 -6.01 2.13
C SER A 42 -9.19 -5.51 2.21
N VAL A 43 -9.56 -4.90 3.34
CA VAL A 43 -10.86 -4.24 3.55
C VAL A 43 -10.68 -2.73 3.62
N GLY A 44 -11.47 -2.01 2.82
CA GLY A 44 -11.60 -0.55 2.89
C GLY A 44 -12.93 -0.19 3.55
N ILE A 45 -12.87 0.62 4.61
CA ILE A 45 -14.07 1.21 5.21
C ILE A 45 -14.02 2.71 5.01
N PHE A 46 -15.14 3.25 4.55
CA PHE A 46 -15.34 4.68 4.51
C PHE A 46 -16.39 5.10 5.54
N CYS A 47 -16.04 6.11 6.33
CA CYS A 47 -16.97 6.81 7.22
C CYS A 47 -16.54 8.28 7.33
N PRO A 48 -17.45 9.26 7.13
CA PRO A 48 -17.12 10.67 7.31
C PRO A 48 -16.54 10.94 8.71
N PRO A 49 -15.47 11.73 8.85
CA PRO A 49 -14.86 12.01 10.15
C PRO A 49 -15.80 12.62 11.20
N ASP A 50 -16.83 13.36 10.77
CA ASP A 50 -17.86 13.95 11.63
C ASP A 50 -19.05 13.00 11.90
N LYS A 51 -18.96 11.76 11.41
CA LYS A 51 -19.96 10.68 11.54
C LYS A 51 -19.38 9.37 12.03
N LEU A 52 -18.21 9.39 12.68
CA LEU A 52 -17.52 8.18 13.15
C LEU A 52 -18.36 7.33 14.13
N GLU A 53 -19.40 7.87 14.76
CA GLU A 53 -20.40 7.11 15.51
C GLU A 53 -21.13 6.06 14.66
N ARG A 54 -21.26 6.27 13.35
CA ARG A 54 -21.89 5.31 12.44
C ARG A 54 -21.07 4.03 12.26
N MET A 55 -19.79 4.04 12.63
CA MET A 55 -18.98 2.82 12.66
C MET A 55 -19.58 1.77 13.60
N ASP A 56 -20.36 2.16 14.62
CA ASP A 56 -21.02 1.21 15.51
C ASP A 56 -22.00 0.29 14.76
N LEU A 57 -22.49 0.65 13.55
CA LEU A 57 -23.32 -0.23 12.72
C LEU A 57 -22.63 -1.53 12.32
N ILE A 58 -21.30 -1.54 12.21
CA ILE A 58 -20.55 -2.76 11.86
C ILE A 58 -20.53 -3.76 13.01
N LYS A 59 -20.69 -3.31 14.27
CA LYS A 59 -20.64 -4.18 15.46
C LYS A 59 -21.63 -5.34 15.37
N ASP A 60 -22.80 -5.09 14.81
CA ASP A 60 -23.85 -6.09 14.71
C ASP A 60 -23.79 -6.89 13.41
N GLU A 61 -22.91 -6.55 12.47
CA GLU A 61 -22.75 -7.28 11.21
C GLU A 61 -22.02 -8.61 11.46
N ASN A 62 -22.68 -9.74 11.17
CA ASN A 62 -22.12 -11.09 11.35
C ASN A 62 -22.35 -11.98 10.12
N VAL A 63 -22.94 -11.44 9.06
CA VAL A 63 -23.29 -12.15 7.83
C VAL A 63 -22.26 -11.83 6.75
N LEU A 64 -21.94 -10.55 6.60
CA LEU A 64 -21.03 -10.05 5.57
C LEU A 64 -19.61 -9.77 6.11
N PHE A 65 -19.40 -9.91 7.41
CA PHE A 65 -18.14 -9.59 8.07
C PHE A 65 -17.70 -10.74 8.98
N GLU A 66 -16.54 -11.33 8.70
CA GLU A 66 -15.96 -12.41 9.52
C GLU A 66 -15.01 -11.83 10.57
N TRP A 67 -15.40 -11.97 11.84
CA TRP A 67 -14.69 -11.37 12.98
C TRP A 67 -13.53 -12.21 13.50
N HIS A 68 -13.54 -13.52 13.25
CA HIS A 68 -12.55 -14.46 13.77
C HIS A 68 -11.42 -14.74 12.77
N SER A 69 -11.35 -13.99 11.68
CA SER A 69 -10.22 -14.00 10.74
C SER A 69 -9.43 -12.69 10.83
N PRO A 70 -8.11 -12.72 10.57
CA PRO A 70 -7.32 -11.52 10.38
C PRO A 70 -7.90 -10.63 9.27
N LEU A 71 -7.85 -9.31 9.46
CA LEU A 71 -8.39 -8.35 8.52
C LEU A 71 -7.39 -7.22 8.31
N TYR A 72 -6.86 -7.10 7.10
CA TYR A 72 -5.92 -6.05 6.75
C TYR A 72 -6.64 -4.83 6.21
N MET A 73 -6.36 -3.66 6.77
CA MET A 73 -6.84 -2.36 6.27
C MET A 73 -5.67 -1.55 5.78
N ASN A 74 -5.80 -0.98 4.58
CA ASN A 74 -4.75 -0.18 3.96
C ASN A 74 -5.14 1.31 3.92
N PHE A 75 -4.17 2.19 4.22
CA PHE A 75 -4.28 3.66 4.14
C PHE A 75 -5.62 4.24 4.61
N THR A 76 -6.15 3.74 5.72
CA THR A 76 -7.46 4.11 6.25
C THR A 76 -7.34 5.26 7.23
N HIS A 77 -8.31 6.18 7.23
CA HIS A 77 -8.34 7.33 8.14
C HIS A 77 -8.17 6.90 9.61
N VAL A 78 -7.31 7.59 10.36
CA VAL A 78 -6.93 7.20 11.73
C VAL A 78 -8.14 7.05 12.66
N GLY A 79 -9.14 7.91 12.54
CA GLY A 79 -10.38 7.83 13.33
C GLY A 79 -11.20 6.55 13.08
N ILE A 80 -11.21 6.06 11.83
CA ILE A 80 -11.87 4.79 11.49
C ILE A 80 -11.09 3.63 12.11
N MET A 81 -9.77 3.67 12.01
CA MET A 81 -8.88 2.63 12.57
C MET A 81 -9.00 2.53 14.09
N PHE A 82 -9.07 3.67 14.80
CA PHE A 82 -9.33 3.68 16.24
C PHE A 82 -10.67 3.05 16.61
N ARG A 83 -11.75 3.40 15.88
CA ARG A 83 -13.07 2.80 16.13
C ARG A 83 -13.09 1.31 15.84
N MET A 84 -12.45 0.86 14.76
CA MET A 84 -12.30 -0.57 14.46
C MET A 84 -11.52 -1.31 15.56
N GLU A 85 -10.48 -0.69 16.14
CA GLU A 85 -9.74 -1.28 17.26
C GLU A 85 -10.61 -1.45 18.51
N GLU A 86 -11.43 -0.45 18.85
CA GLU A 86 -12.42 -0.56 19.93
C GLU A 86 -13.38 -1.71 19.68
N ILE A 87 -13.91 -1.82 18.46
CA ILE A 87 -14.85 -2.88 18.08
C ILE A 87 -14.19 -4.27 18.17
N TYR A 88 -12.98 -4.45 17.65
CA TYR A 88 -12.26 -5.73 17.71
C TYR A 88 -11.96 -6.14 19.17
N ARG A 89 -11.55 -5.19 20.00
CA ARG A 89 -11.30 -5.41 21.43
C ARG A 89 -12.57 -5.83 22.16
N GLU A 90 -13.71 -5.21 21.87
CA GLU A 90 -14.99 -5.54 22.49
C GLU A 90 -15.53 -6.91 22.03
N LYS A 91 -15.45 -7.20 20.73
CA LYS A 91 -16.19 -8.32 20.12
C LYS A 91 -15.42 -9.64 20.13
N VAL A 92 -14.11 -9.59 19.87
CA VAL A 92 -13.26 -10.78 19.71
C VAL A 92 -11.98 -10.70 20.53
N ASN A 93 -11.95 -9.79 21.52
CA ASN A 93 -10.77 -9.50 22.34
C ASN A 93 -9.51 -9.25 21.49
N GLY A 94 -9.72 -8.75 20.26
CA GLY A 94 -8.68 -8.58 19.25
C GLY A 94 -7.90 -7.27 19.41
N LYS A 95 -6.92 -7.09 18.53
CA LYS A 95 -6.05 -5.89 18.51
C LYS A 95 -5.56 -5.60 17.10
N LEU A 96 -5.03 -4.39 16.92
CA LEU A 96 -4.33 -3.99 15.70
C LEU A 96 -2.84 -4.35 15.80
N GLU A 97 -2.32 -5.10 14.83
CA GLU A 97 -0.92 -5.47 14.69
C GLU A 97 -0.28 -4.87 13.43
N GLY A 98 1.05 -4.73 13.45
CA GLY A 98 1.84 -4.30 12.29
C GLY A 98 1.50 -2.91 11.76
N HIS A 99 0.96 -2.02 12.60
CA HIS A 99 0.44 -0.74 12.12
C HIS A 99 1.52 0.24 11.69
N ILE A 100 1.28 0.93 10.57
CA ILE A 100 2.18 1.94 10.02
C ILE A 100 1.35 3.19 9.72
N TYR A 101 1.77 4.32 10.29
CA TYR A 101 1.18 5.63 10.05
C TYR A 101 1.71 6.24 8.74
N GLY A 102 0.84 6.96 8.06
CA GLY A 102 1.15 7.73 6.87
C GLY A 102 0.27 8.97 6.77
N ASP A 103 0.90 10.11 6.59
CA ASP A 103 0.20 11.38 6.35
C ASP A 103 -0.21 11.47 4.89
N ILE A 104 -1.49 11.77 4.64
CA ILE A 104 -1.98 12.07 3.31
C ILE A 104 -1.72 13.54 3.02
N TYR A 105 -0.94 13.81 1.97
CA TYR A 105 -0.74 15.15 1.44
C TYR A 105 -1.43 15.27 0.08
N VAL A 106 -2.21 16.34 -0.10
CA VAL A 106 -3.03 16.58 -1.30
C VAL A 106 -2.58 17.87 -1.97
N HIS A 107 -2.66 17.91 -3.29
CA HIS A 107 -2.41 19.10 -4.09
C HIS A 107 -3.69 19.63 -4.73
N GLU A 108 -4.23 20.71 -4.17
CA GLU A 108 -5.53 21.26 -4.58
C GLU A 108 -5.43 22.46 -5.53
N CYS A 109 -4.27 23.08 -5.65
CA CYS A 109 -4.09 24.33 -6.41
C CYS A 109 -3.08 24.15 -7.57
N PRO A 110 -3.50 23.72 -8.77
CA PRO A 110 -2.61 23.48 -9.92
C PRO A 110 -1.63 24.62 -10.24
N ALA A 111 -2.00 25.88 -9.96
CA ALA A 111 -1.15 27.04 -10.19
C ALA A 111 0.12 27.08 -9.32
N GLU A 112 0.13 26.40 -8.17
CA GLU A 112 1.29 26.30 -7.27
C GLU A 112 2.30 25.24 -7.72
N LEU A 113 1.93 24.37 -8.67
CA LEU A 113 2.76 23.24 -9.08
C LEU A 113 3.94 23.66 -9.95
N ASP A 114 3.81 24.76 -10.70
CA ASP A 114 4.78 25.23 -11.70
C ASP A 114 5.97 25.97 -11.07
N LEU A 115 6.64 25.29 -10.13
CA LEU A 115 7.94 25.71 -9.63
C LEU A 115 8.98 25.67 -10.77
N ALA A 116 9.70 26.76 -10.98
CA ALA A 116 10.83 26.79 -11.88
C ALA A 116 11.97 25.91 -11.30
N LEU A 117 12.23 24.78 -11.95
CA LEU A 117 13.28 23.84 -11.56
C LEU A 117 14.50 23.97 -12.46
N GLU A 118 15.68 23.80 -11.90
CA GLU A 118 16.90 23.63 -12.69
C GLU A 118 16.74 22.41 -13.61
N PRO A 119 16.97 22.56 -14.94
CA PRO A 119 16.86 21.47 -15.87
C PRO A 119 17.79 20.31 -15.51
N LEU A 120 17.34 19.08 -15.79
CA LEU A 120 18.22 17.93 -15.73
C LEU A 120 19.39 18.12 -16.71
N ALA A 121 20.60 17.73 -16.29
CA ALA A 121 21.77 17.75 -17.15
C ALA A 121 21.57 16.77 -18.32
N ALA A 122 21.10 17.29 -19.47
CA ALA A 122 20.65 16.50 -20.61
C ALA A 122 21.78 15.71 -21.32
N ASN A 123 23.04 15.93 -20.94
CA ASN A 123 24.21 15.15 -21.36
C ASN A 123 24.53 14.00 -20.38
N GLU A 124 23.96 14.01 -19.16
CA GLU A 124 24.21 12.99 -18.14
C GLU A 124 23.03 12.06 -17.94
N VAL A 125 21.81 12.61 -17.95
CA VAL A 125 20.59 11.85 -17.65
C VAL A 125 19.46 12.16 -18.62
N ILE A 126 18.50 11.25 -18.67
CA ILE A 126 17.25 11.42 -19.40
C ILE A 126 16.09 10.97 -18.51
N MET A 127 14.99 11.73 -18.51
CA MET A 127 13.74 11.31 -17.89
C MET A 127 12.81 10.75 -18.97
N LYS A 128 12.30 9.53 -18.76
CA LYS A 128 11.40 8.85 -19.69
C LYS A 128 10.37 7.99 -18.93
N PRO A 129 9.25 7.60 -19.57
CA PRO A 129 8.31 6.66 -18.97
C PRO A 129 8.99 5.37 -18.53
N LEU A 130 8.54 4.79 -17.42
CA LEU A 130 8.96 3.48 -16.97
C LEU A 130 8.41 2.38 -17.89
N CYS A 131 9.11 1.26 -17.96
CA CYS A 131 8.71 0.08 -18.71
C CYS A 131 8.96 -1.20 -17.91
N ILE A 132 8.51 -2.33 -18.45
CA ILE A 132 8.52 -3.61 -17.74
C ILE A 132 9.93 -4.04 -17.27
N THR A 133 10.98 -3.68 -18.01
CA THR A 133 12.37 -4.04 -17.66
C THR A 133 12.87 -3.30 -16.42
N ASP A 134 12.22 -2.20 -16.03
CA ASP A 134 12.60 -1.39 -14.87
C ASP A 134 11.99 -1.92 -13.57
N VAL A 135 10.99 -2.79 -13.65
CA VAL A 135 10.18 -3.24 -12.51
C VAL A 135 11.01 -3.96 -11.46
N LYS A 136 11.96 -4.81 -11.90
CA LYS A 136 12.82 -5.54 -10.97
C LYS A 136 13.68 -4.59 -10.12
N ASP A 137 14.32 -3.61 -10.76
CA ASP A 137 15.12 -2.58 -10.08
C ASP A 137 14.29 -1.79 -9.05
N ILE A 138 13.03 -1.52 -9.37
CA ILE A 138 12.09 -0.81 -8.50
C ILE A 138 11.68 -1.67 -7.30
N HIS A 139 11.28 -2.92 -7.55
CA HIS A 139 10.77 -3.83 -6.52
C HIS A 139 11.87 -4.28 -5.55
N ASP A 140 13.07 -4.60 -6.08
CA ASP A 140 14.24 -5.00 -5.27
C ASP A 140 14.60 -3.95 -4.21
N LEU A 141 14.29 -2.67 -4.47
CA LEU A 141 14.60 -1.54 -3.60
C LEU A 141 13.38 -0.99 -2.85
N TYR A 142 12.22 -1.63 -3.00
CA TYR A 142 10.97 -1.17 -2.40
C TYR A 142 10.94 -1.50 -0.89
N PRO A 143 10.78 -0.51 0.00
CA PRO A 143 10.86 -0.73 1.46
C PRO A 143 9.77 -1.63 2.05
N ALA A 144 8.72 -1.93 1.29
CA ALA A 144 7.59 -2.77 1.71
C ALA A 144 7.36 -3.91 0.70
N GLY A 145 8.45 -4.50 0.20
CA GLY A 145 8.41 -5.61 -0.77
C GLY A 145 7.80 -6.90 -0.23
N ASP A 146 7.62 -7.01 1.09
CA ASP A 146 6.88 -8.07 1.77
C ASP A 146 5.36 -7.93 1.59
N ILE A 147 4.87 -6.71 1.37
CA ILE A 147 3.44 -6.41 1.24
C ILE A 147 3.01 -6.35 -0.23
N GLU A 148 3.87 -5.83 -1.10
CA GLU A 148 3.53 -5.61 -2.51
C GLU A 148 4.34 -6.55 -3.42
N SER A 149 3.63 -7.32 -4.24
CA SER A 149 4.26 -8.31 -5.11
C SER A 149 4.90 -7.68 -6.36
N LEU A 150 5.89 -8.38 -6.92
CA LEU A 150 6.49 -8.00 -8.21
C LEU A 150 5.42 -7.90 -9.32
N GLU A 151 4.48 -8.86 -9.35
CA GLU A 151 3.38 -8.90 -10.32
C GLU A 151 2.51 -7.63 -10.26
N LEU A 152 2.30 -7.06 -9.07
CA LEU A 152 1.60 -5.79 -8.94
C LEU A 152 2.36 -4.67 -9.66
N PHE A 153 3.67 -4.53 -9.41
CA PHE A 153 4.47 -3.50 -10.08
C PHE A 153 4.48 -3.67 -11.61
N GLU A 154 4.49 -4.91 -12.10
CA GLU A 154 4.35 -5.19 -13.54
C GLU A 154 3.02 -4.66 -14.10
N LYS A 155 1.90 -4.87 -13.38
CA LYS A 155 0.58 -4.34 -13.78
C LYS A 155 0.57 -2.81 -13.74
N LEU A 156 1.12 -2.21 -12.69
CA LEU A 156 1.13 -0.76 -12.51
C LEU A 156 1.93 -0.07 -13.62
N VAL A 157 3.13 -0.55 -13.95
CA VAL A 157 3.95 0.06 -15.02
C VAL A 157 3.30 -0.10 -16.41
N ARG A 158 2.49 -1.14 -16.62
CA ARG A 158 1.76 -1.33 -17.90
C ARG A 158 0.54 -0.42 -18.03
N GLN A 159 -0.12 -0.09 -16.93
CA GLN A 159 -1.46 0.54 -16.95
C GLN A 159 -1.48 1.98 -16.45
N LEU A 160 -0.54 2.34 -15.59
CA LEU A 160 -0.52 3.62 -14.89
C LEU A 160 0.75 4.42 -15.22
N PRO A 161 0.66 5.76 -15.17
CA PRO A 161 1.82 6.61 -15.39
C PRO A 161 2.94 6.35 -14.39
N GLY A 162 4.16 6.39 -14.90
CA GLY A 162 5.37 6.41 -14.09
C GLY A 162 6.55 6.90 -14.90
N PHE A 163 7.47 7.57 -14.22
CA PHE A 163 8.68 8.12 -14.82
C PHE A 163 9.92 7.61 -14.10
N GLY A 164 10.97 7.40 -14.88
CA GLY A 164 12.31 7.13 -14.40
C GLY A 164 13.30 8.17 -14.91
N VAL A 165 14.32 8.48 -14.11
CA VAL A 165 15.52 9.19 -14.53
C VAL A 165 16.61 8.16 -14.74
N PHE A 166 17.18 8.14 -15.94
CA PHE A 166 18.16 7.14 -16.38
C PHE A 166 19.49 7.83 -16.70
N ASN A 167 20.59 7.21 -16.28
CA ASN A 167 21.92 7.63 -16.67
C ASN A 167 22.17 7.33 -18.16
N GLN A 168 22.70 8.28 -18.92
CA GLN A 168 22.87 8.09 -20.37
C GLN A 168 24.01 7.16 -20.74
N SER A 169 25.05 7.04 -19.89
CA SER A 169 26.22 6.23 -20.23
C SER A 169 25.94 4.72 -20.20
N ASP A 170 25.05 4.26 -19.33
CA ASP A 170 24.80 2.84 -19.06
C ASP A 170 23.31 2.48 -18.96
N ASN A 171 22.41 3.46 -19.15
CA ASN A 171 20.97 3.32 -18.99
C ASN A 171 20.55 2.85 -17.58
N GLU A 172 21.37 3.10 -16.54
CA GLU A 172 21.01 2.76 -15.17
C GLU A 172 19.85 3.64 -14.68
N LEU A 173 18.81 3.01 -14.12
CA LEU A 173 17.72 3.70 -13.44
C LEU A 173 18.23 4.36 -12.15
N ALA A 174 18.28 5.70 -12.12
CA ALA A 174 18.79 6.49 -11.02
C ALA A 174 17.72 6.87 -9.99
N ALA A 175 16.52 7.20 -10.47
CA ALA A 175 15.36 7.59 -9.66
C ALA A 175 14.06 7.24 -10.38
N TRP A 176 12.97 7.02 -9.64
CA TRP A 176 11.67 6.70 -10.21
C TRP A 176 10.52 7.18 -9.33
N SER A 177 9.32 7.26 -9.92
CA SER A 177 8.04 7.35 -9.25
C SER A 177 6.93 6.89 -10.20
N LEU A 178 5.85 6.32 -9.66
CA LEU A 178 4.72 5.81 -10.42
C LEU A 178 3.39 6.09 -9.71
N GLN A 179 2.28 5.99 -10.41
CA GLN A 179 0.94 6.11 -9.83
C GLN A 179 0.46 4.73 -9.35
N SER A 180 -0.18 4.68 -8.17
CA SER A 180 -0.69 3.46 -7.55
C SER A 180 -2.11 3.12 -8.02
N TYR A 181 -2.55 1.89 -7.75
CA TYR A 181 -3.92 1.46 -7.99
C TYR A 181 -4.98 2.25 -7.21
N TYR A 182 -4.60 2.87 -6.09
CA TYR A 182 -5.45 3.76 -5.28
C TYR A 182 -5.34 5.24 -5.70
N GLY A 183 -4.67 5.54 -6.81
CA GLY A 183 -4.63 6.88 -7.44
C GLY A 183 -3.52 7.80 -6.95
N GLY A 184 -2.86 7.48 -5.83
CA GLY A 184 -1.77 8.26 -5.27
C GLY A 184 -0.47 8.11 -6.05
N MET A 185 0.44 9.08 -5.93
CA MET A 185 1.81 8.92 -6.44
C MET A 185 2.62 8.13 -5.41
N PHE A 186 3.24 7.04 -5.83
CA PHE A 186 3.85 6.05 -4.96
C PHE A 186 5.23 5.61 -5.46
N SER A 187 5.92 4.86 -4.59
CA SER A 187 7.26 4.30 -4.82
C SER A 187 8.23 5.34 -5.39
N MET A 188 8.23 6.56 -4.84
CA MET A 188 9.22 7.56 -5.22
C MET A 188 10.54 7.26 -4.51
N GLN A 189 11.60 7.04 -5.29
CA GLN A 189 12.92 6.76 -4.73
C GLN A 189 14.03 7.26 -5.64
N THR A 190 15.18 7.54 -5.03
CA THR A 190 16.42 7.88 -5.73
C THR A 190 17.53 7.04 -5.11
N LYS A 191 18.23 6.27 -5.96
CA LYS A 191 19.38 5.45 -5.55
C LYS A 191 20.41 6.35 -4.85
N PRO A 192 21.04 5.92 -3.73
CA PRO A 192 21.90 6.77 -2.90
C PRO A 192 22.94 7.60 -3.66
N LYS A 193 23.62 7.00 -4.63
CA LYS A 193 24.66 7.65 -5.45
C LYS A 193 24.16 8.77 -6.39
N PHE A 194 22.84 8.86 -6.60
CA PHE A 194 22.21 9.87 -7.45
C PHE A 194 21.40 10.92 -6.66
N ARG A 195 21.44 10.87 -5.33
CA ARG A 195 20.71 11.83 -4.47
C ARG A 195 21.28 13.25 -4.60
N ARG A 196 20.48 14.24 -4.21
CA ARG A 196 20.83 15.68 -4.21
C ARG A 196 21.10 16.29 -5.59
N LYS A 197 20.69 15.61 -6.68
CA LYS A 197 20.78 16.10 -8.07
C LYS A 197 19.45 16.64 -8.63
N GLY A 198 18.43 16.82 -7.80
CA GLY A 198 17.11 17.34 -8.22
C GLY A 198 16.17 16.31 -8.88
N TYR A 199 16.57 15.04 -9.02
CA TYR A 199 15.78 14.04 -9.76
C TYR A 199 14.40 13.79 -9.15
N GLY A 200 14.32 13.68 -7.81
CA GLY A 200 13.05 13.44 -7.12
C GLY A 200 12.01 14.54 -7.34
N ILE A 201 12.41 15.82 -7.29
CA ILE A 201 11.47 16.93 -7.46
C ILE A 201 10.99 17.06 -8.91
N GLN A 202 11.88 16.77 -9.87
CA GLN A 202 11.53 16.71 -11.30
C GLN A 202 10.52 15.59 -11.59
N LEU A 203 10.73 14.40 -11.03
CA LEU A 203 9.80 13.28 -11.13
C LEU A 203 8.45 13.61 -10.49
N ALA A 204 8.45 14.12 -9.26
CA ALA A 204 7.23 14.45 -8.54
C ALA A 204 6.41 15.52 -9.27
N GLN A 205 7.03 16.61 -9.73
CA GLN A 205 6.32 17.65 -10.47
C GLN A 205 5.75 17.11 -11.79
N SER A 206 6.54 16.34 -12.55
CA SER A 206 6.12 15.79 -13.84
C SER A 206 4.97 14.79 -13.70
N LEU A 207 5.07 13.88 -12.74
CA LEU A 207 4.02 12.91 -12.46
C LEU A 207 2.75 13.61 -11.94
N THR A 208 2.89 14.59 -11.05
CA THR A 208 1.74 15.38 -10.55
C THR A 208 1.00 16.05 -11.70
N LYS A 209 1.72 16.70 -12.64
CA LYS A 209 1.12 17.32 -13.83
C LYS A 209 0.33 16.31 -14.66
N LEU A 210 0.89 15.13 -14.90
CA LEU A 210 0.24 14.08 -15.67
C LEU A 210 -0.99 13.51 -14.96
N VAL A 211 -0.94 13.36 -13.63
CA VAL A 211 -2.08 12.93 -12.81
C VAL A 211 -3.22 13.95 -12.90
N ILE A 212 -2.93 15.25 -12.80
CA ILE A 212 -3.92 16.34 -12.98
C ILE A 212 -4.53 16.28 -14.39
N GLN A 213 -3.69 16.14 -15.43
CA GLN A 213 -4.15 16.06 -16.82
C GLN A 213 -5.09 14.87 -17.07
N ARG A 214 -4.94 13.79 -16.30
CA ARG A 214 -5.82 12.61 -16.33
C ARG A 214 -7.11 12.79 -15.54
N GLY A 215 -7.34 13.95 -14.93
CA GLY A 215 -8.54 14.26 -14.16
C GLY A 215 -8.52 13.80 -12.70
N TYR A 216 -7.35 13.45 -12.16
CA TYR A 216 -7.20 13.04 -10.76
C TYR A 216 -6.69 14.18 -9.89
N THR A 217 -7.20 14.30 -8.66
CA THR A 217 -6.56 15.10 -7.61
C THR A 217 -5.28 14.38 -7.14
N PRO A 218 -4.09 15.01 -7.27
CA PRO A 218 -2.86 14.38 -6.86
C PRO A 218 -2.75 14.30 -5.34
N PHE A 219 -2.34 13.15 -4.84
CA PHE A 219 -2.00 12.96 -3.44
C PHE A 219 -0.86 11.97 -3.25
N VAL A 220 -0.22 12.04 -2.09
CA VAL A 220 0.82 11.11 -1.64
C VAL A 220 0.62 10.71 -0.20
N VAL A 221 1.05 9.48 0.12
CA VAL A 221 1.18 9.01 1.50
C VAL A 221 2.63 9.14 1.92
N ILE A 222 2.90 9.91 2.97
CA ILE A 222 4.26 10.15 3.47
C ILE A 222 4.34 9.66 4.91
N ARG A 223 5.26 8.75 5.21
CA ARG A 223 5.53 8.31 6.59
C ARG A 223 6.03 9.50 7.42
N PRO A 224 5.62 9.66 8.69
CA PRO A 224 6.01 10.80 9.54
C PRO A 224 7.53 11.04 9.61
N GLU A 225 8.33 9.99 9.55
CA GLU A 225 9.80 10.03 9.59
C GLU A 225 10.47 10.45 8.27
N ASN A 226 9.72 10.57 7.16
CA ASN A 226 10.27 10.88 5.84
C ASN A 226 10.28 12.40 5.55
N ASP A 227 11.12 13.12 6.29
CA ASP A 227 11.29 14.57 6.19
C ASP A 227 11.67 15.02 4.76
N ALA A 228 12.46 14.21 4.05
CA ALA A 228 12.91 14.50 2.70
C ALA A 228 11.73 14.54 1.70
N SER A 229 10.86 13.52 1.73
CA SER A 229 9.67 13.48 0.88
C SER A 229 8.68 14.56 1.29
N ARG A 230 8.46 14.76 2.60
CA ARG A 230 7.57 15.82 3.11
C ARG A 230 8.01 17.20 2.61
N GLY A 231 9.28 17.54 2.79
CA GLY A 231 9.82 18.82 2.34
C GLY A 231 9.79 18.99 0.81
N LEU A 232 9.93 17.90 0.05
CA LEU A 232 9.81 17.92 -1.41
C LEU A 232 8.39 18.23 -1.86
N TYR A 233 7.39 17.49 -1.37
CA TYR A 233 6.00 17.68 -1.78
C TYR A 233 5.43 19.01 -1.28
N MET A 234 5.79 19.47 -0.08
CA MET A 234 5.40 20.79 0.41
C MET A 234 5.92 21.93 -0.49
N LYS A 235 7.14 21.82 -1.04
CA LYS A 235 7.67 22.79 -2.01
C LYS A 235 6.88 22.83 -3.31
N LEU A 236 6.24 21.71 -3.66
CA LEU A 236 5.37 21.60 -4.84
C LEU A 236 3.93 21.98 -4.54
N GLY A 237 3.61 22.56 -3.36
CA GLY A 237 2.24 22.99 -3.04
C GLY A 237 1.35 21.92 -2.40
N PHE A 238 1.89 20.74 -2.05
CA PHE A 238 1.11 19.74 -1.34
C PHE A 238 0.93 20.12 0.14
N ARG A 239 -0.26 19.85 0.69
CA ARG A 239 -0.62 20.14 2.08
C ARG A 239 -1.15 18.89 2.76
N LYS A 240 -0.82 18.70 4.04
CA LYS A 240 -1.34 17.58 4.85
C LYS A 240 -2.86 17.75 4.96
N ALA A 241 -3.60 16.73 4.56
CA ALA A 241 -5.05 16.68 4.66
C ALA A 241 -5.47 15.91 5.93
N PHE A 242 -5.03 14.67 6.07
CA PHE A 242 -5.35 13.82 7.22
C PHE A 242 -4.30 12.73 7.45
N GLU A 243 -4.43 12.02 8.56
CA GLU A 243 -3.57 10.90 8.93
C GLU A 243 -4.26 9.58 8.57
N SER A 244 -3.47 8.68 8.01
CA SER A 244 -3.89 7.33 7.65
C SER A 244 -3.04 6.28 8.36
N VAL A 245 -3.61 5.10 8.55
CA VAL A 245 -2.94 3.93 9.10
C VAL A 245 -3.20 2.75 8.18
N ARG A 246 -2.20 1.91 8.02
CA ARG A 246 -2.36 0.54 7.54
C ARG A 246 -2.00 -0.44 8.64
N GLY A 247 -2.63 -1.59 8.69
CA GLY A 247 -2.33 -2.64 9.66
C GLY A 247 -3.34 -3.78 9.60
N THR A 248 -3.10 -4.82 10.41
CA THR A 248 -3.94 -6.01 10.44
C THR A 248 -4.64 -6.11 11.78
N PHE A 249 -5.97 -6.12 11.78
CA PHE A 249 -6.74 -6.50 12.95
C PHE A 249 -6.68 -8.01 13.11
N VAL A 250 -6.25 -8.48 14.29
CA VAL A 250 -6.16 -9.90 14.63
C VAL A 250 -7.12 -10.19 15.79
N PRO A 251 -8.01 -11.18 15.67
CA PRO A 251 -8.82 -11.63 16.80
C PRO A 251 -7.96 -12.38 17.82
N TYR A 252 -8.38 -12.41 19.08
CA TYR A 252 -7.72 -13.25 20.06
C TYR A 252 -8.11 -14.71 19.86
N ALA A 253 -7.16 -15.52 19.41
CA ALA A 253 -7.29 -16.97 19.47
C ALA A 253 -6.92 -17.43 20.90
N GLY A 254 -7.93 -17.73 21.73
CA GLY A 254 -7.68 -18.62 22.87
C GLY A 254 -7.20 -19.98 22.35
N GLU A 255 -6.51 -20.78 23.18
CA GLU A 255 -5.89 -22.09 22.81
C GLU A 255 -6.84 -23.15 22.18
N ASN A 256 -8.11 -22.86 21.92
CA ASN A 256 -9.13 -23.84 21.53
C ASN A 256 -9.68 -23.73 20.10
N HIS A 257 -9.07 -22.97 19.17
CA HIS A 257 -9.55 -22.91 17.78
C HIS A 257 -8.83 -23.82 16.77
N LEU A 258 -8.09 -24.82 17.24
CA LEU A 258 -7.61 -25.96 16.42
C LEU A 258 -8.34 -27.25 16.78
N GLN A 259 -9.66 -27.24 16.77
CA GLN A 259 -10.45 -28.46 16.55
C GLN A 259 -11.53 -28.14 15.51
N ILE A 260 -11.08 -28.08 14.25
CA ILE A 260 -11.97 -28.48 13.15
C ILE A 260 -12.07 -30.00 13.29
N ASP A 261 -13.23 -30.50 13.73
CA ASP A 261 -13.55 -31.93 13.70
C ASP A 261 -13.51 -32.42 12.24
N LEU A 262 -12.32 -32.85 11.80
CA LEU A 262 -12.18 -33.64 10.59
C LEU A 262 -12.71 -35.06 10.89
N PRO A 263 -13.55 -35.64 10.02
CA PRO A 263 -14.00 -37.01 10.17
C PRO A 263 -12.80 -37.97 10.34
N THR A 264 -12.94 -38.91 11.28
CA THR A 264 -11.88 -39.80 11.79
C THR A 264 -11.19 -40.65 10.72
N GLU A 265 -11.74 -40.69 9.51
CA GLU A 265 -11.19 -41.44 8.37
C GLU A 265 -9.95 -40.77 7.76
N ILE A 266 -9.84 -39.43 7.77
CA ILE A 266 -8.70 -38.70 7.16
C ILE A 266 -7.44 -38.73 8.06
N GLN A 267 -7.62 -38.84 9.38
CA GLN A 267 -6.48 -38.93 10.33
C GLN A 267 -5.64 -40.20 10.14
N SER A 268 -6.23 -41.27 9.57
CA SER A 268 -5.56 -42.55 9.39
C SER A 268 -4.66 -42.64 8.16
N GLU A 269 -4.80 -41.72 7.20
CA GLU A 269 -3.99 -41.69 5.97
C GLU A 269 -2.75 -40.79 6.11
N ILE A 270 -2.81 -39.72 6.91
CA ILE A 270 -1.68 -38.79 7.12
C ILE A 270 -0.54 -39.42 7.94
N LEU A 271 -0.86 -40.37 8.84
CA LEU A 271 0.12 -41.04 9.70
C LEU A 271 0.98 -42.12 9.00
N LYS A 272 0.78 -42.38 7.70
CA LYS A 272 1.49 -43.45 6.97
C LYS A 272 2.64 -42.99 6.07
N GLU A 273 2.83 -41.70 5.83
CA GLU A 273 3.82 -41.23 4.83
C GLU A 273 5.07 -40.51 5.38
N GLU A 274 5.33 -40.50 6.69
CA GLU A 274 6.59 -39.98 7.22
C GLU A 274 7.52 -41.08 7.75
N THR A 275 8.25 -41.72 6.84
CA THR A 275 9.62 -42.17 7.13
C THR A 275 10.48 -42.06 5.87
N CYS A 276 11.19 -40.94 5.73
CA CYS A 276 12.45 -40.93 4.98
C CYS A 276 13.47 -40.06 5.73
N THR A 277 14.40 -40.72 6.40
CA THR A 277 15.52 -40.15 7.15
C THR A 277 16.62 -39.66 6.22
N ILE A 278 17.08 -38.42 6.39
CA ILE A 278 18.42 -37.97 5.96
C ILE A 278 19.06 -37.18 7.11
N GLU A 279 20.30 -37.56 7.44
CA GLU A 279 21.14 -37.03 8.53
C GLU A 279 21.62 -35.58 8.30
N PRO A 280 22.02 -34.84 9.36
CA PRO A 280 22.40 -33.43 9.26
C PRO A 280 23.89 -33.26 8.90
N ALA A 281 24.18 -32.28 8.04
CA ALA A 281 25.53 -31.77 7.81
C ALA A 281 25.67 -30.32 8.31
N ASP A 282 26.78 -30.07 8.99
CA ASP A 282 27.19 -28.85 9.69
C ASP A 282 27.10 -27.56 8.85
N VAL A 283 26.58 -26.48 9.47
CA VAL A 283 26.77 -25.10 9.00
C VAL A 283 27.37 -24.27 10.12
N THR A 284 28.63 -23.89 9.93
CA THR A 284 29.40 -23.00 10.81
C THR A 284 29.01 -21.54 10.61
N ASN A 285 28.80 -20.85 11.75
CA ASN A 285 28.59 -19.41 11.86
C ASN A 285 29.84 -18.61 11.46
N GLY A 286 29.66 -17.51 10.71
CA GLY A 286 30.71 -16.57 10.38
C GLY A 286 30.22 -15.13 10.36
N ILE A 287 30.50 -14.40 11.45
CA ILE A 287 30.42 -12.93 11.59
C ILE A 287 31.81 -12.34 11.30
N ALA A 288 31.89 -11.20 10.59
CA ALA A 288 32.93 -10.16 10.73
C ALA A 288 32.54 -8.95 9.84
N THR A 289 32.08 -7.80 10.35
CA THR A 289 32.80 -6.61 10.92
C THR A 289 33.83 -5.92 10.00
N ASP A 290 33.61 -4.61 9.82
CA ASP A 290 34.50 -3.61 9.23
C ASP A 290 35.90 -3.54 9.88
N ASN A 291 36.97 -3.41 9.07
CA ASN A 291 37.76 -2.17 8.93
C ASN A 291 39.10 -2.39 8.18
N GLU A 292 39.39 -1.43 7.29
CA GLU A 292 40.69 -0.80 6.97
C GLU A 292 41.96 -1.58 6.52
N LYS A 293 42.57 -0.98 5.47
CA LYS A 293 44.01 -0.85 5.12
C LYS A 293 44.69 -1.93 4.25
N GLY A 294 44.88 -1.56 2.97
CA GLY A 294 46.22 -1.22 2.44
C GLY A 294 46.98 -2.23 1.57
N LYS A 295 47.36 -1.77 0.35
CA LYS A 295 48.42 -2.25 -0.59
C LYS A 295 48.22 -3.66 -1.17
N CYS A 296 48.41 -3.95 -2.45
CA CYS A 296 49.02 -3.28 -3.62
C CYS A 296 48.03 -3.19 -4.78
#